data_AF-A0A7W5EML2-F1
#
_entry.id   AF-A0A7W5EML2-F1
#
_cell.length_a   1.000
_cell.length_b   1.000
_cell.length_c   1.000
_cell.angle_alpha   90.00
_cell.angle_beta   90.00
_cell.angle_gamma   90.00
#
_symmetry.space_group_name_H-M   'P 1'
#
loop_
_entity.id
_entity.type
_entity.pdbx_description
1 polymer ?
#
loop_
_entity_poly.entity_id
_entity_poly.type
_entity_poly.pdbx_seq_one_letter_code
_entity_poly.pdbx_strand_id
1 'polypeptide(L)'
;MKHVLATLAAVLCLSAVYTPSALALPVNSTQRTYFDDQGHIIGESIRYCNNNTQHWGVASSTSQNYAEVFYGCSSNDTSVHFGSQLPTAVRDSFCVTYGTCSRSEPSFLSGYQTGPVTSGMYSN
;
A
#
# COMPACT_ATOMS: atom_id res chain seq x y z
N MET A 1 -52.22 57.05 8.05
CA MET A 1 -51.73 55.97 7.16
C MET A 1 -50.24 55.80 7.40
N LYS A 2 -49.84 54.67 7.99
CA LYS A 2 -48.44 54.36 8.34
C LYS A 2 -47.81 53.62 7.16
N HIS A 3 -46.78 54.18 6.53
CA HIS A 3 -45.96 53.44 5.55
C HIS A 3 -44.81 52.77 6.30
N VAL A 4 -44.82 51.44 6.28
CA VAL A 4 -43.80 50.57 6.88
C VAL A 4 -42.67 50.38 5.87
N LEU A 5 -41.44 50.53 6.33
CA LEU A 5 -40.19 50.31 5.59
C LEU A 5 -40.05 48.86 5.09
N ALA A 6 -39.32 48.67 3.99
CA ALA A 6 -38.72 47.36 3.69
C ALA A 6 -37.30 47.55 3.12
N THR A 7 -36.30 47.42 3.99
CA THR A 7 -34.88 47.34 3.66
C THR A 7 -34.59 45.92 3.18
N LEU A 8 -34.14 45.75 1.94
CA LEU A 8 -33.74 44.46 1.38
C LEU A 8 -32.31 44.12 1.86
N ALA A 9 -32.17 43.14 2.76
CA ALA A 9 -30.88 42.56 3.10
C ALA A 9 -30.71 41.25 2.30
N ALA A 10 -29.89 41.27 1.26
CA ALA A 10 -29.50 40.08 0.52
C ALA A 10 -28.44 39.31 1.31
N VAL A 11 -28.84 38.17 1.88
CA VAL A 11 -27.91 37.21 2.51
C VAL A 11 -27.34 36.33 1.39
N LEU A 12 -26.08 36.58 1.00
CA LEU A 12 -25.30 35.66 0.18
C LEU A 12 -24.86 34.48 1.05
N CYS A 13 -25.55 33.34 0.95
CA CYS A 13 -25.06 32.07 1.44
C CYS A 13 -23.93 31.56 0.51
N LEU A 14 -22.67 31.77 0.90
CA LEU A 14 -21.55 31.02 0.34
C LEU A 14 -21.63 29.57 0.85
N SER A 15 -22.21 28.68 0.06
CA SER A 15 -22.05 27.24 0.25
C SER A 15 -20.67 26.84 -0.24
N ALA A 16 -19.70 26.73 0.67
CA ALA A 16 -18.44 26.02 0.41
C ALA A 16 -18.78 24.56 0.16
N VAL A 17 -18.74 24.14 -1.12
CA VAL A 17 -18.89 22.75 -1.51
C VAL A 17 -17.66 22.00 -1.01
N TYR A 18 -17.81 21.31 0.11
CA TYR A 18 -16.82 20.35 0.61
C TYR A 18 -16.90 19.13 -0.30
N THR A 19 -16.09 19.07 -1.36
CA THR A 19 -15.90 17.83 -2.11
C THR A 19 -14.98 16.93 -1.29
N PRO A 20 -15.46 15.79 -0.76
CA PRO A 20 -14.55 14.81 -0.19
C PRO A 20 -13.63 14.35 -1.31
N SER A 21 -12.32 14.51 -1.12
CA SER A 21 -11.31 13.93 -2.00
C SER A 21 -11.47 12.41 -1.91
N ALA A 22 -12.14 11.80 -2.89
CA ALA A 22 -12.13 10.35 -3.02
C ALA A 22 -10.66 9.93 -3.16
N LEU A 23 -10.13 9.20 -2.18
CA LEU A 23 -8.79 8.65 -2.26
C LEU A 23 -8.74 7.75 -3.51
N ALA A 24 -7.89 8.10 -4.47
CA ALA A 24 -7.74 7.31 -5.68
C ALA A 24 -7.24 5.92 -5.29
N LEU A 25 -7.89 4.88 -5.84
CA LEU A 25 -7.42 3.50 -5.64
C LEU A 25 -6.03 3.34 -6.28
N PRO A 26 -5.16 2.51 -5.68
CA PRO A 26 -3.84 2.28 -6.22
C PRO A 26 -3.91 1.61 -7.60
N VAL A 27 -2.98 1.98 -8.48
CA VAL A 27 -2.84 1.35 -9.81
C VAL A 27 -2.18 -0.04 -9.74
N ASN A 28 -1.41 -0.29 -8.68
CA ASN A 28 -0.76 -1.56 -8.40
C ASN A 28 -1.02 -1.97 -6.94
N SER A 29 -1.30 -3.25 -6.73
CA SER A 29 -1.11 -3.86 -5.41
C SER A 29 0.36 -4.22 -5.22
N THR A 30 0.80 -4.30 -3.98
CA THR A 30 2.23 -4.49 -3.64
C THR A 30 2.39 -5.54 -2.57
N GLN A 31 3.42 -6.37 -2.70
CA GLN A 31 3.91 -7.27 -1.65
C GLN A 31 5.39 -7.00 -1.44
N ARG A 32 5.75 -6.50 -0.26
CA ARG A 32 7.15 -6.35 0.16
C ARG A 32 7.51 -7.41 1.18
N THR A 33 8.47 -8.25 0.83
CA THR A 33 9.10 -9.23 1.73
C THR A 33 10.37 -8.64 2.31
N TYR A 34 10.52 -8.68 3.62
CA TYR A 34 11.69 -8.15 4.34
C TYR A 34 12.58 -9.28 4.83
N PHE A 35 13.89 -9.05 4.81
CA PHE A 35 14.90 -10.02 5.17
C PHE A 35 15.82 -9.50 6.27
N ASP A 36 16.33 -10.38 7.13
CA ASP A 36 17.50 -10.10 7.97
C ASP A 36 18.80 -10.12 7.14
N ASP A 37 19.93 -9.85 7.79
CA ASP A 37 21.25 -9.83 7.15
C ASP A 37 21.72 -11.24 6.71
N GLN A 38 21.08 -12.28 7.23
CA GLN A 38 21.32 -13.68 6.89
C GLN A 38 20.41 -14.16 5.75
N GLY A 39 19.47 -13.33 5.28
CA GLY A 39 18.54 -13.66 4.21
C GLY A 39 17.30 -14.44 4.65
N HIS A 40 16.98 -14.49 5.94
CA HIS A 40 15.72 -15.04 6.43
C HIS A 40 14.61 -14.00 6.39
N ILE A 41 13.38 -14.43 6.11
CA ILE A 41 12.22 -13.54 6.11
C ILE A 41 11.89 -13.13 7.55
N ILE A 42 11.79 -11.81 7.79
CA ILE A 42 11.45 -11.22 9.09
C ILE A 42 10.12 -10.45 9.09
N GLY A 43 9.45 -10.41 7.94
CA GLY A 43 8.13 -9.82 7.81
C GLY A 43 7.70 -9.63 6.37
N GLU A 44 6.43 -9.33 6.18
CA GLU A 44 5.87 -8.95 4.89
C GLU A 44 4.86 -7.82 5.05
N SER A 45 4.81 -6.91 4.09
CA SER A 45 3.76 -5.89 3.97
C SER A 45 3.05 -6.05 2.65
N ILE A 46 1.71 -5.99 2.67
CA ILE A 46 0.86 -6.03 1.49
C ILE A 46 0.01 -4.76 1.44
N ARG A 47 -0.14 -4.18 0.24
CA ARG A 47 -1.22 -3.25 -0.09
C ARG A 47 -2.02 -3.82 -1.25
N TYR A 48 -3.32 -3.99 -1.06
CA TYR A 48 -4.23 -4.52 -2.08
C TYR A 48 -4.77 -3.41 -2.98
N CYS A 49 -5.38 -3.79 -4.11
CA CYS A 49 -5.99 -2.85 -5.07
C CYS A 49 -7.18 -2.06 -4.50
N ASN A 50 -7.82 -2.59 -3.45
CA ASN A 50 -8.86 -1.90 -2.70
C ASN A 50 -8.29 -0.98 -1.59
N ASN A 51 -6.97 -0.79 -1.58
CA ASN A 51 -6.25 0.05 -0.63
C ASN A 51 -6.15 -0.50 0.80
N ASN A 52 -6.64 -1.71 1.06
CA ASN A 52 -6.38 -2.38 2.33
C ASN A 52 -4.89 -2.69 2.46
N THR A 53 -4.35 -2.51 3.65
CA THR A 53 -2.95 -2.81 3.93
C THR A 53 -2.85 -3.82 5.06
N GLN A 54 -1.93 -4.75 4.93
CA GLN A 54 -1.64 -5.77 5.95
C GLN A 54 -0.14 -5.87 6.17
N HIS A 55 0.25 -6.17 7.40
CA HIS A 55 1.64 -6.44 7.74
C HIS A 55 1.74 -7.52 8.80
N TRP A 56 2.80 -8.32 8.74
CA TRP A 56 3.24 -9.16 9.85
C TRP A 56 4.75 -9.09 9.97
N GLY A 57 5.26 -9.39 11.17
CA GLY A 57 6.68 -9.47 11.46
C GLY A 57 7.20 -8.24 12.20
N VAL A 58 8.52 -8.10 12.18
CA VAL A 58 9.25 -7.10 12.98
C VAL A 58 9.94 -6.02 12.13
N ALA A 59 9.81 -6.12 10.80
CA ALA A 59 10.37 -5.14 9.88
C ALA A 59 9.75 -3.74 10.08
N SER A 60 10.36 -2.72 9.48
CA SER A 60 9.80 -1.37 9.44
C SER A 60 9.79 -0.83 8.02
N SER A 61 9.07 0.27 7.78
CA SER A 61 9.03 0.94 6.48
C SER A 61 10.39 1.47 6.01
N THR A 62 11.36 1.60 6.94
CA THR A 62 12.73 2.05 6.66
C THR A 62 13.71 0.91 6.43
N SER A 63 13.30 -0.35 6.59
CA SER A 63 14.15 -1.52 6.29
C SER A 63 14.57 -1.51 4.82
N GLN A 64 15.87 -1.70 4.53
CA GLN A 64 16.41 -1.68 3.16
C GLN A 64 16.75 -3.08 2.61
N ASN A 65 16.67 -4.12 3.44
CA ASN A 65 16.77 -5.52 3.03
C ASN A 65 15.38 -6.02 2.63
N TYR A 66 14.92 -5.72 1.41
CA TYR A 66 13.60 -6.15 0.96
C TYR A 66 13.55 -6.51 -0.53
N ALA A 67 12.56 -7.32 -0.90
CA ALA A 67 12.09 -7.51 -2.26
C ALA A 67 10.62 -7.08 -2.33
N GLU A 68 10.27 -6.24 -3.29
CA GLU A 68 8.93 -5.69 -3.47
C GLU A 68 8.39 -6.06 -4.84
N VAL A 69 7.27 -6.76 -4.87
CA VAL A 69 6.55 -7.14 -6.09
C VAL A 69 5.35 -6.21 -6.25
N PHE A 70 5.21 -5.66 -7.46
CA PHE A 70 4.07 -4.84 -7.88
C PHE A 70 3.21 -5.68 -8.83
N TYR A 71 1.91 -5.74 -8.55
CA TYR A 71 0.91 -6.44 -9.36
C TYR A 71 -0.10 -5.42 -9.90
N GLY A 72 -0.28 -5.36 -11.21
CA GLY A 72 -1.24 -4.47 -11.86
C GLY A 72 -2.66 -4.70 -11.34
N CYS A 73 -3.34 -3.64 -10.92
CA CYS A 73 -4.73 -3.76 -10.45
C CYS A 73 -5.74 -3.92 -11.59
N SER A 74 -5.37 -3.49 -12.79
CA SER A 74 -6.19 -3.55 -14.01
C SER A 74 -5.44 -4.17 -15.19
N SER A 75 -4.23 -4.69 -14.96
CA SER A 75 -3.41 -5.39 -15.96
C SER A 75 -2.79 -6.64 -15.33
N ASN A 76 -2.31 -7.56 -16.16
CA ASN A 76 -1.57 -8.73 -15.67
C ASN A 76 -0.06 -8.42 -15.51
N ASP A 77 0.31 -7.14 -15.41
CA ASP A 77 1.69 -6.74 -15.30
C ASP A 77 2.22 -7.05 -13.91
N THR A 78 3.41 -7.63 -13.85
CA THR A 78 4.14 -7.87 -12.61
C THR A 78 5.55 -7.34 -12.76
N SER A 79 6.01 -6.59 -11.76
CA SER A 79 7.40 -6.13 -11.70
C SER A 79 7.95 -6.29 -10.29
N VAL A 80 9.27 -6.36 -10.18
CA VAL A 80 9.95 -6.52 -8.90
C VAL A 80 10.99 -5.42 -8.72
N HIS A 81 11.04 -4.86 -7.52
CA HIS A 81 12.06 -3.94 -7.06
C HIS A 81 12.78 -4.53 -5.85
N PHE A 82 14.06 -4.23 -5.71
CA PHE A 82 14.87 -4.73 -4.60
C PHE A 82 15.46 -3.56 -3.83
N GLY A 83 15.39 -3.64 -2.51
CA GLY A 83 16.07 -2.72 -1.62
C GLY A 83 17.59 -2.79 -1.79
N SER A 84 18.25 -1.66 -1.54
CA SER A 84 19.68 -1.46 -1.82
C SER A 84 20.60 -2.39 -1.02
N GLN A 85 20.13 -2.90 0.13
CA GLN A 85 20.91 -3.72 1.04
C GLN A 85 20.56 -5.23 0.94
N LEU A 86 19.60 -5.60 0.08
CA LEU A 86 19.23 -7.01 -0.08
C LEU A 86 20.43 -7.82 -0.62
N PRO A 87 20.83 -8.94 0.04
CA PRO A 87 21.92 -9.77 -0.44
C PRO A 87 21.69 -10.29 -1.86
N THR A 88 22.72 -10.21 -2.71
CA THR A 88 22.65 -10.62 -4.13
C THR A 88 22.11 -12.03 -4.32
N ALA A 89 22.52 -12.98 -3.47
CA ALA A 89 22.04 -14.36 -3.55
C ALA A 89 20.52 -14.49 -3.34
N VAL A 90 19.95 -13.69 -2.44
CA VAL A 90 18.49 -13.65 -2.23
C VAL A 90 17.82 -12.99 -3.42
N ARG A 91 18.36 -11.86 -3.89
CA ARG A 91 17.83 -11.13 -5.06
C ARG A 91 17.72 -12.03 -6.30
N ASP A 92 18.79 -12.72 -6.65
CA ASP A 92 18.89 -13.48 -7.90
C ASP A 92 17.98 -14.73 -7.90
N SER A 93 17.60 -15.21 -6.71
CA SER A 93 16.75 -16.40 -6.53
C SER A 93 15.33 -16.10 -6.07
N PHE A 94 14.99 -14.84 -5.72
CA PHE A 94 13.75 -14.47 -5.05
C PHE A 94 12.49 -14.95 -5.78
N CYS A 95 12.34 -14.56 -7.06
CA CYS A 95 11.15 -14.91 -7.84
C CYS A 95 10.98 -16.42 -8.02
N VAL A 96 12.08 -17.16 -8.17
CA VAL A 96 12.06 -18.63 -8.34
C VAL A 96 11.73 -19.33 -7.03
N THR A 97 12.36 -18.89 -5.93
CA THR A 97 12.23 -19.51 -4.62
C THR A 97 10.82 -19.36 -4.06
N TYR A 98 10.23 -18.17 -4.20
CA TYR A 98 8.94 -17.84 -3.57
C TYR A 98 7.76 -17.86 -4.55
N GLY A 99 8.02 -17.95 -5.86
CA GLY A 99 6.97 -17.99 -6.89
C GLY A 99 6.03 -16.78 -6.86
N THR A 100 6.52 -15.62 -6.42
CA THR A 100 5.71 -14.40 -6.22
C THR A 100 5.56 -13.61 -7.52
N CYS A 101 6.57 -13.66 -8.40
CA CYS A 101 6.64 -12.85 -9.62
C CYS A 101 5.81 -13.40 -10.79
N SER A 102 5.16 -14.56 -10.63
CA SER A 102 4.25 -15.16 -11.62
C SER A 102 2.78 -15.08 -11.20
N ARG A 103 2.49 -14.49 -10.03
CA ARG A 103 1.12 -14.33 -9.52
C ARG A 103 0.51 -13.05 -10.09
N SER A 104 -0.82 -12.98 -10.12
CA SER A 104 -1.56 -11.77 -10.49
C SER A 104 -1.95 -10.91 -9.28
N GLU A 105 -1.75 -11.42 -8.06
CA GLU A 105 -2.13 -10.74 -6.83
C GLU A 105 -1.17 -11.10 -5.67
N PRO A 106 -1.00 -10.20 -4.69
CA PRO A 106 -0.14 -10.44 -3.55
C PRO A 106 -0.79 -11.41 -2.56
N SER A 107 0.02 -12.30 -1.99
CA SER A 107 -0.40 -13.14 -0.87
C SER A 107 0.80 -13.48 0.02
N PHE A 108 0.56 -13.48 1.34
CA PHE A 108 1.60 -13.81 2.30
C PHE A 108 2.22 -15.17 1.96
N LEU A 109 3.53 -15.27 2.19
CA LEU A 109 4.26 -16.51 2.05
C LEU A 109 3.91 -17.38 3.26
N SER A 110 2.87 -18.20 3.11
CA SER A 110 2.18 -18.92 4.19
C SER A 110 3.08 -19.82 5.07
N GLY A 111 4.26 -20.23 4.57
CA GLY A 111 5.25 -20.97 5.36
C GLY A 111 6.16 -20.12 6.26
N TYR A 112 6.12 -18.79 6.12
CA TYR A 112 7.01 -17.85 6.80
C TYR A 112 6.28 -16.88 7.73
N GLN A 113 4.97 -16.69 7.55
CA GLN A 113 4.18 -15.82 8.40
C GLN A 113 4.25 -16.28 9.85
N THR A 114 4.82 -15.43 10.70
CA THR A 114 4.88 -15.64 12.14
C THR A 114 4.20 -14.49 12.88
N GLY A 115 3.32 -14.84 13.82
CA GLY A 115 2.62 -13.86 14.63
C GLY A 115 1.39 -13.21 13.98
N PRO A 116 0.83 -12.18 14.65
CA PRO A 116 -0.42 -11.55 14.24
C PRO A 116 -0.23 -10.67 12.99
N VAL A 117 -1.31 -10.54 12.21
CA VAL A 117 -1.40 -9.58 11.11
C VAL A 117 -1.95 -8.26 11.65
N THR A 118 -1.25 -7.17 11.38
CA THR A 118 -1.62 -5.79 11.72
C THR A 118 -1.89 -4.98 10.45
N SER A 119 -2.27 -3.71 10.62
CA SER A 119 -2.38 -2.78 9.48
C SER A 119 -1.03 -2.61 8.80
N GLY A 120 -1.03 -2.60 7.46
CA GLY A 120 0.20 -2.55 6.68
C GLY A 120 0.93 -1.21 6.68
N MET A 121 2.20 -1.22 6.30
CA MET A 121 3.12 -0.06 6.35
C MET A 121 2.95 0.96 5.22
N TYR A 122 2.08 0.69 4.26
CA TYR A 122 1.85 1.61 3.14
C TYR A 122 0.92 2.74 3.59
N SER A 123 1.39 3.98 3.53
CA SER A 123 0.54 5.17 3.67
C SER A 123 -0.07 5.55 2.32
N ASN A 124 -1.28 6.11 2.36
CA ASN A 124 -1.95 6.73 1.21
C ASN A 124 -1.30 8.05 0.82
#